data_AF-A0A7K0ZBW9-F1
#
_entry.id   AF-A0A7K0ZBW9-F1
#
_cell.length_a   1.000
_cell.length_b   1.000
_cell.length_c   1.000
_cell.angle_alpha   90.00
_cell.angle_beta   90.00
_cell.angle_gamma   90.00
#
_symmetry.space_group_name_H-M   'P 1'
#
loop_
_entity.id
_entity.type
_entity.pdbx_description
1 polymer ?
#
loop_
_entity_poly.entity_id
_entity_poly.type
_entity_poly.pdbx_seq_one_letter_code
_entity_poly.pdbx_strand_id
1 'polypeptide(L)'
;MASRPTFRSRRLSPSDQTVDLFDLVKAYARQETIDPLKGALRWVAVGSVAALSLGLSLVFLSVGTLRMSQDLGGEALDGAWSFLHYFIAFAVMCLFVWFTFSRISRTTLAKE
;
A
#
# COMPACT_ATOMS: atom_id res chain seq x y z
N MET A 1 30.82 -34.58 43.58
CA MET A 1 29.76 -35.59 43.31
C MET A 1 28.69 -34.90 42.47
N ALA A 2 28.72 -35.05 41.14
CA ALA A 2 27.77 -34.40 40.24
C ALA A 2 27.03 -35.48 39.44
N SER A 3 25.73 -35.62 39.71
CA SER A 3 24.85 -36.62 39.10
C SER A 3 24.70 -36.34 37.61
N ARG A 4 25.07 -37.32 36.77
CA ARG A 4 24.91 -37.22 35.31
C ARG A 4 23.43 -37.26 34.93
N PRO A 5 22.96 -36.38 34.03
CA PRO A 5 21.59 -36.46 33.53
C PRO A 5 21.44 -37.74 32.70
N THR A 6 20.56 -38.63 33.13
CA THR A 6 20.18 -39.82 32.38
C THR A 6 19.18 -39.44 31.29
N PHE A 7 19.64 -39.39 30.04
CA PHE A 7 18.74 -39.26 28.90
C PHE A 7 17.91 -40.54 28.77
N ARG A 8 16.68 -40.49 29.29
CA ARG A 8 15.69 -41.55 29.14
C ARG A 8 15.12 -41.45 27.73
N SER A 9 15.60 -42.29 26.82
CA SER A 9 15.01 -42.47 25.49
C SER A 9 13.61 -43.07 25.63
N ARG A 10 12.57 -42.21 25.68
CA ARG A 10 11.18 -42.62 25.57
C ARG A 10 11.00 -43.22 24.17
N ARG A 11 10.75 -44.54 24.09
CA ARG A 11 10.29 -45.16 22.83
C ARG A 11 8.91 -44.58 22.52
N LEU A 12 8.86 -43.63 21.61
CA LEU A 12 7.61 -43.07 21.08
C LEU A 12 6.91 -44.15 20.25
N SER A 13 5.61 -44.35 20.49
CA SER A 13 4.80 -45.25 19.67
C SER A 13 4.75 -44.70 18.23
N PRO A 14 4.66 -45.53 17.17
CA PRO A 14 4.55 -45.05 15.79
C PRO A 14 3.44 -44.00 15.57
N SER A 15 2.38 -44.09 16.38
CA SER A 15 1.29 -43.11 16.43
C SER A 15 1.74 -41.74 16.96
N ASP A 16 2.54 -41.70 18.03
CA ASP A 16 3.07 -40.46 18.61
C ASP A 16 4.02 -39.77 17.62
N GLN A 17 4.80 -40.57 16.88
CA GLN A 17 5.70 -40.06 15.86
C GLN A 17 4.91 -39.40 14.72
N THR A 18 3.85 -40.05 14.22
CA THR A 18 3.02 -39.50 13.14
C THR A 18 2.35 -38.18 13.53
N VAL A 19 1.87 -38.07 14.78
CA VAL A 19 1.26 -36.83 15.31
C VAL A 19 2.30 -35.70 15.41
N ASP A 20 3.50 -36.01 15.89
CA ASP A 20 4.59 -35.03 16.01
C ASP A 20 5.03 -34.48 14.64
N LEU A 21 5.12 -35.35 13.63
CA LEU A 21 5.41 -34.94 12.25
C LEU A 21 4.30 -34.03 11.67
N PHE A 22 3.03 -34.36 11.94
CA PHE A 22 1.91 -33.52 11.51
C PHE A 22 1.95 -32.14 12.16
N ASP A 23 2.24 -32.06 13.45
CA ASP A 23 2.35 -30.80 14.18
C ASP A 23 3.55 -29.96 13.70
N LEU A 24 4.67 -30.60 13.37
CA LEU A 24 5.84 -29.96 12.76
C LEU A 24 5.52 -29.35 11.38
N VAL A 25 4.86 -30.11 10.48
CA VAL A 25 4.46 -29.61 9.16
C VAL A 25 3.48 -28.45 9.27
N LYS A 26 2.49 -28.58 10.17
CA LYS A 26 1.51 -27.52 10.45
C LYS A 26 2.18 -26.26 10.99
N ALA A 27 3.14 -26.40 11.90
CA ALA A 27 3.90 -25.27 12.44
C ALA A 27 4.73 -24.59 11.36
N TYR A 28 5.40 -25.36 10.50
CA TYR A 28 6.21 -24.86 9.39
C TYR A 28 5.35 -24.09 8.37
N ALA A 29 4.25 -24.69 7.90
CA ALA A 29 3.33 -24.03 6.98
C ALA A 29 2.78 -22.73 7.57
N ARG A 30 2.50 -22.69 8.88
CA ARG A 30 2.06 -21.47 9.57
C ARG A 30 3.17 -20.42 9.65
N GLN A 31 4.42 -20.84 9.84
CA GLN A 31 5.57 -19.94 9.96
C GLN A 31 5.94 -19.33 8.61
N GLU A 32 5.91 -20.14 7.55
CA GLU A 32 6.15 -19.66 6.19
C GLU A 32 5.02 -18.79 5.63
N THR A 33 3.78 -18.91 6.11
CA THR A 33 2.64 -18.16 5.54
C THR A 33 2.29 -16.90 6.31
N ILE A 34 2.37 -16.91 7.64
CA ILE A 34 1.88 -15.77 8.46
C ILE A 34 2.83 -14.57 8.36
N ASP A 35 4.14 -14.79 8.35
CA ASP A 35 5.11 -13.71 8.29
C ASP A 35 5.04 -12.93 6.96
N PRO A 36 4.99 -13.56 5.77
CA PRO A 36 4.77 -12.82 4.53
C PRO A 36 3.38 -12.21 4.44
N LEU A 37 2.34 -12.86 4.98
CA LEU A 37 0.97 -12.31 4.96
C LEU A 37 0.85 -11.02 5.77
N LYS A 38 1.48 -10.95 6.95
CA LYS A 38 1.55 -9.71 7.74
C LYS A 38 2.27 -8.60 6.99
N GLY A 39 3.37 -8.95 6.30
CA GLY A 39 4.10 -8.03 5.44
C GLY A 39 3.24 -7.45 4.32
N ALA A 40 2.57 -8.32 3.57
CA ALA A 40 1.66 -7.95 2.49
C ALA A 40 0.50 -7.08 3.00
N LEU A 41 -0.12 -7.46 4.13
CA LEU A 41 -1.21 -6.70 4.73
C LEU A 41 -0.79 -5.28 5.10
N ARG A 42 0.41 -5.10 5.68
CA ARG A 42 0.96 -3.77 5.99
C ARG A 42 1.17 -2.93 4.73
N TRP A 43 1.73 -3.53 3.68
CA TRP A 43 1.94 -2.84 2.40
C TRP A 43 0.62 -2.41 1.76
N VAL A 44 -0.39 -3.28 1.75
CA VAL A 44 -1.73 -2.96 1.23
C VAL A 44 -2.41 -1.89 2.06
N ALA A 45 -2.28 -1.91 3.39
CA ALA A 45 -2.86 -0.89 4.25
C ALA A 45 -2.25 0.48 3.98
N VAL A 46 -0.91 0.57 3.91
CA VAL A 46 -0.20 1.82 3.60
C VAL A 46 -0.54 2.30 2.19
N GLY A 47 -0.54 1.39 1.21
CA GLY A 47 -0.92 1.70 -0.17
C GLY A 47 -2.35 2.22 -0.29
N SER A 48 -3.29 1.61 0.44
CA SER A 48 -4.70 2.04 0.47
C SER A 48 -4.84 3.44 1.07
N VAL A 49 -4.17 3.74 2.18
CA VAL A 49 -4.20 5.08 2.80
C VAL A 49 -3.61 6.13 1.85
N ALA A 50 -2.49 5.81 1.19
CA ALA A 50 -1.87 6.69 0.20
C ALA A 50 -2.80 6.92 -1.00
N ALA A 51 -3.43 5.87 -1.53
CA ALA A 51 -4.37 5.96 -2.64
C ALA A 51 -5.60 6.79 -2.29
N LEU A 52 -6.18 6.60 -1.11
CA LEU A 52 -7.30 7.40 -0.61
C LEU A 52 -6.91 8.87 -0.45
N SER A 53 -5.73 9.13 0.13
CA SER A 53 -5.23 10.49 0.29
C SER A 53 -5.01 11.19 -1.06
N LEU A 54 -4.42 10.50 -2.04
CA LEU A 54 -4.26 11.03 -3.40
C LEU A 54 -5.60 11.26 -4.11
N GLY A 55 -6.54 10.32 -4.00
CA GLY A 55 -7.87 10.46 -4.58
C GLY A 55 -8.62 11.67 -4.00
N LEU A 56 -8.57 11.83 -2.68
CA LEU A 56 -9.19 12.96 -1.99
C LEU A 56 -8.54 14.29 -2.38
N SER A 57 -7.21 14.32 -2.50
CA SER A 57 -6.49 15.48 -3.02
C SER A 57 -6.94 15.84 -4.44
N LEU A 58 -7.11 14.86 -5.33
CA LEU A 58 -7.57 15.11 -6.70
C LEU A 58 -8.96 15.76 -6.73
N VAL A 59 -9.90 15.26 -5.92
CA VAL A 59 -11.25 15.81 -5.81
C VAL A 59 -11.21 17.25 -5.30
N PHE A 60 -10.52 17.50 -4.19
CA PHE A 60 -10.45 18.85 -3.62
C PHE A 60 -9.70 19.83 -4.51
N LEU A 61 -8.60 19.40 -5.14
CA LEU A 61 -7.84 20.26 -6.03
C LEU A 61 -8.65 20.59 -7.30
N SER A 62 -9.40 19.62 -7.85
CA SER A 62 -10.27 19.84 -8.99
C SER A 62 -11.39 20.85 -8.66
N VAL A 63 -12.14 20.62 -7.58
CA VAL A 63 -13.26 21.50 -7.21
C VAL A 63 -12.75 22.87 -6.75
N GLY A 64 -11.65 22.90 -6.00
CA GLY A 64 -11.01 24.14 -5.54
C GLY A 64 -10.50 24.99 -6.68
N THR A 65 -9.83 24.39 -7.67
CA THR A 65 -9.36 25.12 -8.87
C THR A 65 -10.53 25.63 -9.69
N LEU A 66 -11.57 24.82 -9.89
CA LEU A 66 -12.75 25.24 -10.64
C LEU A 66 -13.43 26.44 -9.96
N ARG A 67 -13.63 26.37 -8.64
CA ARG A 67 -14.21 27.48 -7.87
C ARG A 67 -13.34 28.72 -7.87
N MET A 68 -12.04 28.57 -7.67
CA MET A 68 -11.11 29.69 -7.72
C MET A 68 -11.11 30.37 -9.09
N SER A 69 -11.15 29.59 -10.16
CA SER A 69 -11.23 30.13 -11.52
C SER A 69 -12.54 30.87 -11.75
N GLN A 70 -13.67 30.37 -11.23
CA GLN A 70 -14.99 31.02 -11.36
C GLN A 70 -15.05 32.34 -10.57
N ASP A 71 -14.51 32.34 -9.35
CA ASP A 71 -14.47 33.53 -8.49
C ASP A 71 -13.59 34.64 -9.07
N LEU A 72 -12.47 34.27 -9.71
CA LEU A 72 -11.56 35.21 -10.36
C LEU A 72 -11.98 35.59 -11.79
N GLY A 73 -12.66 34.69 -12.49
CA GLY A 73 -13.08 34.85 -13.89
C GLY A 73 -14.21 35.85 -14.07
N GLY A 74 -15.14 35.91 -13.11
CA GLY A 74 -16.25 36.86 -13.06
C GLY A 74 -16.99 37.02 -14.40
N GLU A 75 -17.50 38.23 -14.65
CA GLU A 75 -18.29 38.52 -15.86
C GLU A 75 -17.54 38.26 -17.19
N ALA A 76 -16.21 38.29 -17.18
CA ALA A 76 -15.41 38.08 -18.38
C ALA A 76 -15.46 36.63 -18.89
N LEU A 77 -15.57 35.66 -17.97
CA LEU A 77 -15.58 34.24 -18.31
C LEU A 77 -16.92 33.55 -18.05
N ASP A 78 -17.86 34.13 -17.29
CA ASP A 78 -19.12 33.45 -16.92
C ASP A 78 -20.17 33.39 -18.04
N GLY A 79 -20.00 34.17 -19.12
CA GLY A 79 -20.89 34.16 -20.29
C GLY A 79 -20.60 33.03 -21.28
N ALA A 80 -20.44 33.39 -22.56
CA ALA A 80 -20.14 32.44 -23.65
C ALA A 80 -18.81 31.67 -23.47
N TRP A 81 -17.93 32.16 -22.59
CA TRP A 81 -16.61 31.58 -22.31
C TRP A 81 -16.57 30.71 -21.04
N SER A 82 -17.73 30.38 -20.46
CA SER A 82 -17.82 29.62 -19.20
C SER A 82 -17.18 28.23 -19.27
N PHE A 83 -17.09 27.66 -20.47
CA PHE A 83 -16.37 26.40 -20.71
C PHE A 83 -14.88 26.47 -20.35
N LEU A 84 -14.27 27.67 -20.36
CA LEU A 84 -12.85 27.86 -20.12
C LEU A 84 -12.44 27.49 -18.69
N HIS A 85 -13.32 27.69 -17.71
CA HIS A 85 -13.11 27.27 -16.32
C HIS A 85 -12.83 25.77 -16.19
N TYR A 86 -13.54 24.96 -16.98
CA TYR A 86 -13.34 23.50 -17.00
C TYR A 86 -12.02 23.13 -17.68
N PHE A 87 -11.61 23.87 -18.72
CA PHE A 87 -10.30 23.70 -19.36
C PHE A 87 -9.15 24.06 -18.41
N ILE A 88 -9.29 25.12 -17.63
CA ILE A 88 -8.30 25.51 -16.61
C ILE A 88 -8.19 24.42 -15.53
N ALA A 89 -9.31 23.97 -14.98
CA ALA A 89 -9.31 22.88 -13.99
C ALA A 89 -8.68 21.60 -14.55
N PHE A 90 -9.00 21.23 -15.80
CA PHE A 90 -8.40 20.09 -16.49
C PHE A 90 -6.88 20.25 -16.66
N ALA A 91 -6.42 21.41 -17.13
CA ALA A 91 -5.00 21.68 -17.32
C ALA A 91 -4.22 21.58 -16.01
N VAL A 92 -4.76 22.12 -14.91
CA VAL A 92 -4.16 22.00 -13.56
C VAL A 92 -4.11 20.54 -13.10
N MET A 93 -5.15 19.75 -13.35
CA MET A 93 -5.14 18.31 -13.05
C MET A 93 -4.07 17.55 -13.85
N CYS A 94 -3.95 17.82 -15.15
CA CYS A 94 -2.90 17.20 -15.96
C CYS A 94 -1.50 17.56 -15.44
N LEU A 95 -1.28 18.82 -15.07
CA LEU A 95 -0.01 19.28 -14.49
C LEU A 95 0.28 18.59 -13.15
N PHE A 96 -0.72 18.47 -12.28
CA PHE A 96 -0.59 17.81 -11.00
C PHE A 96 -0.27 16.32 -11.16
N VAL A 97 -1.00 15.61 -12.02
CA VAL A 97 -0.76 14.20 -12.33
C VAL A 97 0.65 14.01 -12.91
N TRP A 98 1.04 14.85 -13.87
CA TRP A 98 2.39 14.84 -14.42
C TRP A 98 3.46 15.06 -13.34
N PHE A 99 3.24 16.02 -12.42
CA PHE A 99 4.13 16.27 -11.29
C PHE A 99 4.20 15.07 -10.33
N THR A 100 3.07 14.42 -10.03
CA THR A 100 3.06 13.19 -9.23
C THR A 100 3.88 12.09 -9.89
N PHE A 101 3.72 11.88 -11.21
CA PHE A 101 4.51 10.90 -11.95
C PHE A 101 6.00 11.25 -12.01
N SER A 102 6.35 12.52 -12.16
CA SER A 102 7.76 12.96 -12.20
C SER A 102 8.48 12.74 -10.86
N ARG A 103 7.73 12.69 -9.76
CA ARG A 103 8.25 12.39 -8.41
C ARG A 103 8.51 10.92 -8.15
N ILE A 104 7.99 10.00 -8.98
CA ILE A 104 8.30 8.57 -8.87
C ILE A 104 9.70 8.36 -9.44
N SER A 105 10.73 8.58 -8.61
CA SER A 105 12.12 8.35 -9.01
C SER A 105 12.36 6.86 -9.22
N ARG A 106 12.79 6.48 -10.42
CA ARG A 106 13.28 5.12 -10.69
C ARG A 106 14.71 4.98 -10.17
N THR A 107 14.89 4.80 -8.87
CA THR A 107 16.15 4.25 -8.36
C THR A 107 16.17 2.78 -8.72
N THR A 108 16.75 2.47 -9.87
CA THR A 108 17.02 1.11 -10.31
C THR A 108 17.91 0.43 -9.27
N LEU A 109 17.45 -0.70 -8.73
CA LEU A 109 18.18 -1.60 -7.84
C LEU A 109 19.29 -2.37 -8.60
N ALA A 110 20.09 -1.63 -9.36
CA ALA A 110 21.23 -2.12 -10.13
C ALA A 110 22.31 -1.03 -10.08
N LYS A 111 22.91 -0.87 -8.90
CA LYS A 111 24.25 -0.32 -8.79
C LYS A 111 24.91 -0.94 -7.55
N GLU A 112 25.60 -2.03 -7.86
CA GLU A 112 26.67 -2.74 -7.12
C GLU A 112 26.35 -3.29 -5.72
#